data_AF-A0A2G6R302-F1
#
_entry.id   AF-A0A2G6R302-F1
#
_cell.length_a   1.000
_cell.length_b   1.000
_cell.length_c   1.000
_cell.angle_alpha   90.00
_cell.angle_beta   90.00
_cell.angle_gamma   90.00
#
_symmetry.space_group_name_H-M   'P 1'
#
loop_
_entity.id
_entity.type
_entity.pdbx_description
1 polymer ?
#
loop_
_entity_poly.entity_id
_entity_poly.type
_entity_poly.pdbx_seq_one_letter_code
_entity_poly.pdbx_strand_id
1 'polypeptide(L)'
;MAAIDIDGTLVDHEGELPQTNIDAVHRVIAAGVPVVLATGRGWHSTRPIFEALQLPPGPAVCANGAAQVTFPPFEVLSVVRFNPEQVIRRVHELAPQAILAVEDVGTGYRTTREFPPGELVGEVSIETIDDLCSREVTRLVIRDPNSSVEEFDELATALGMQGVGYFIGWSAWIDIAPAGVSKASGLADVCRHLGVDQADVLAIGNGRNDIEMFEWAGRGVAMGDSVSQVKAAADYVTAPFDQFGLAQELDLWF
;
A
#
# COMPACT_ATOMS: atom_id res chain seq x y z
N MET A 1 -11.52 -14.11 7.13
CA MET A 1 -11.13 -13.26 5.98
C MET A 1 -9.64 -13.45 5.72
N ALA A 2 -9.21 -13.45 4.46
CA ALA A 2 -7.81 -13.38 4.10
C ALA A 2 -7.46 -11.95 3.65
N ALA A 3 -6.60 -11.27 4.42
CA ALA A 3 -6.01 -9.98 4.06
C ALA A 3 -4.65 -10.22 3.42
N ILE A 4 -4.48 -9.82 2.16
CA ILE A 4 -3.30 -10.19 1.36
C ILE A 4 -2.62 -8.93 0.85
N ASP A 5 -1.35 -8.74 1.21
CA ASP A 5 -0.50 -7.74 0.58
C ASP A 5 -0.19 -8.08 -0.89
N ILE A 6 0.15 -7.07 -1.69
CA ILE A 6 0.43 -7.23 -3.11
C ILE A 6 1.92 -7.48 -3.36
N ASP A 7 2.76 -6.46 -3.13
CA ASP A 7 4.13 -6.40 -3.65
C ASP A 7 5.11 -7.26 -2.84
N GLY A 8 5.67 -8.30 -3.47
CA GLY A 8 6.53 -9.28 -2.82
C GLY A 8 5.78 -10.31 -1.97
N THR A 9 4.43 -10.33 -2.08
CA THR A 9 3.56 -11.29 -1.41
C THR A 9 2.70 -12.04 -2.44
N LEU A 10 1.82 -11.31 -3.13
CA LEU A 10 0.95 -11.83 -4.18
C LEU A 10 1.64 -11.78 -5.55
N VAL A 11 2.37 -10.70 -5.82
CA VAL A 11 3.19 -10.49 -7.03
C VAL A 11 4.67 -10.32 -6.65
N ASP A 12 5.58 -10.55 -7.59
CA ASP A 12 7.00 -10.24 -7.35
C ASP A 12 7.32 -8.75 -7.52
N HIS A 13 8.60 -8.40 -7.43
CA HIS A 13 9.08 -7.03 -7.59
C HIS A 13 8.99 -6.48 -9.02
N GLU A 14 8.82 -7.35 -10.03
CA GLU A 14 8.51 -6.98 -11.41
C GLU A 14 6.99 -6.84 -11.65
N GLY A 15 6.17 -7.22 -10.68
CA GLY A 15 4.72 -7.17 -10.75
C GLY A 15 4.09 -8.39 -11.42
N GLU A 16 4.85 -9.48 -11.62
CA GLU A 16 4.33 -10.73 -12.15
C GLU A 16 3.48 -11.43 -11.09
N LEU A 17 2.29 -11.90 -11.51
CA LEU A 17 1.33 -12.62 -10.67
C LEU A 17 1.35 -14.11 -11.05
N PRO A 18 1.99 -14.99 -10.26
CA PRO A 18 2.08 -16.40 -10.60
C PRO A 18 0.70 -17.08 -10.58
N GLN A 19 0.45 -17.98 -11.54
CA GLN A 19 -0.80 -18.75 -11.61
C GLN A 19 -1.08 -19.51 -10.29
N THR A 20 -0.03 -20.03 -9.64
CA THR A 20 -0.15 -20.71 -8.34
C THR A 20 -0.79 -19.83 -7.26
N ASN A 21 -0.48 -18.53 -7.24
CA ASN A 21 -1.06 -17.58 -6.30
C ASN A 21 -2.52 -17.27 -6.66
N ILE A 22 -2.83 -17.13 -7.97
CA ILE A 22 -4.21 -16.96 -8.45
C ILE A 22 -5.07 -18.15 -8.02
N ASP A 23 -4.60 -19.37 -8.27
CA ASP A 23 -5.32 -20.60 -7.94
C ASP A 23 -5.56 -20.73 -6.43
N ALA A 24 -4.60 -20.32 -5.61
CA ALA A 24 -4.74 -20.32 -4.15
C ALA A 24 -5.81 -19.31 -3.69
N VAL A 25 -5.78 -18.08 -4.20
CA VAL A 25 -6.81 -17.08 -3.92
C VAL A 25 -8.20 -17.57 -4.35
N HIS A 26 -8.30 -18.23 -5.51
CA HIS A 26 -9.56 -18.80 -5.99
C HIS A 26 -10.09 -19.91 -5.09
N ARG A 27 -9.23 -20.72 -4.45
CA ARG A 27 -9.66 -21.70 -3.42
C ARG A 27 -10.29 -21.00 -2.22
N VAL A 28 -9.68 -19.93 -1.72
CA VAL A 28 -10.22 -19.12 -0.61
C VAL A 28 -11.60 -18.57 -0.96
N ILE A 29 -11.76 -18.02 -2.17
CA ILE A 29 -13.05 -17.50 -2.66
C ILE A 29 -14.08 -18.62 -2.78
N ALA A 30 -13.70 -19.78 -3.32
CA ALA A 30 -14.59 -20.93 -3.47
C ALA A 30 -15.06 -21.49 -2.11
N ALA A 31 -14.24 -21.34 -1.06
CA ALA A 31 -14.62 -21.66 0.33
C ALA A 31 -15.58 -20.62 0.96
N GLY A 32 -15.94 -19.55 0.25
CA GLY A 32 -16.82 -18.49 0.75
C GLY A 32 -16.13 -17.51 1.69
N VAL A 33 -14.80 -17.51 1.73
CA VAL A 33 -14.01 -16.64 2.62
C VAL A 33 -13.70 -15.33 1.90
N PRO A 34 -14.01 -14.16 2.50
CA PRO A 34 -13.66 -12.88 1.92
C PRO A 34 -12.14 -12.74 1.75
N VAL A 35 -11.72 -12.34 0.55
CA VAL A 35 -10.34 -11.95 0.23
C VAL A 35 -10.29 -10.44 0.07
N VAL A 36 -9.40 -9.79 0.81
CA VAL A 36 -9.22 -8.33 0.81
C VAL A 36 -7.75 -8.02 0.51
N LEU A 37 -7.52 -7.25 -0.55
CA LEU A 37 -6.18 -6.74 -0.85
C LEU A 37 -5.83 -5.60 0.10
N ALA A 38 -4.65 -5.63 0.73
CA ALA A 38 -4.16 -4.61 1.64
C ALA A 38 -2.77 -4.12 1.24
N THR A 39 -2.68 -2.94 0.63
CA THR A 39 -1.48 -2.52 -0.12
C THR A 39 -1.12 -1.05 0.07
N GLY A 40 0.16 -0.73 -0.16
CA GLY A 40 0.64 0.65 -0.29
C GLY A 40 0.28 1.30 -1.64
N ARG A 41 -0.16 0.51 -2.63
CA ARG A 41 -0.62 1.01 -3.92
C ARG A 41 -1.89 1.86 -3.77
N GLY A 42 -2.01 2.88 -4.61
CA GLY A 42 -3.28 3.59 -4.84
C GLY A 42 -4.25 2.72 -5.65
N TRP A 43 -5.54 3.08 -5.66
CA TRP A 43 -6.58 2.23 -6.27
C TRP A 43 -6.30 1.87 -7.74
N HIS A 44 -5.85 2.83 -8.56
CA HIS A 44 -5.57 2.57 -9.98
C HIS A 44 -4.49 1.51 -10.21
N SER A 45 -3.53 1.37 -9.29
CA SER A 45 -2.50 0.32 -9.35
C SER A 45 -2.92 -0.99 -8.68
N THR A 46 -3.95 -0.94 -7.82
CA THR A 46 -4.58 -2.13 -7.20
C THR A 46 -5.57 -2.80 -8.15
N ARG A 47 -6.34 -2.00 -8.91
CA ARG A 47 -7.44 -2.49 -9.76
C ARG A 47 -7.02 -3.59 -10.75
N PRO A 48 -5.91 -3.49 -11.50
CA PRO A 48 -5.51 -4.55 -12.43
C PRO A 48 -5.26 -5.90 -11.72
N ILE A 49 -4.73 -5.87 -10.49
CA ILE A 49 -4.50 -7.07 -9.69
C ILE A 49 -5.84 -7.64 -9.20
N PHE A 50 -6.75 -6.79 -8.73
CA PHE A 50 -8.10 -7.19 -8.33
C PHE A 50 -8.85 -7.87 -9.49
N GLU A 51 -8.77 -7.28 -10.69
CA GLU A 51 -9.39 -7.81 -11.92
C GLU A 51 -8.70 -9.10 -12.41
N ALA A 52 -7.36 -9.18 -12.36
CA ALA A 52 -6.61 -10.37 -12.74
C ALA A 52 -6.92 -11.58 -11.83
N LEU A 53 -7.09 -11.32 -10.53
CA LEU A 53 -7.57 -12.32 -9.56
C LEU A 53 -9.06 -12.65 -9.71
N GLN A 54 -9.81 -11.90 -10.52
CA GLN A 54 -11.26 -12.08 -10.66
C GLN A 54 -11.99 -12.06 -9.32
N LEU A 55 -11.57 -11.16 -8.41
CA LEU A 55 -12.18 -11.06 -7.09
C LEU A 55 -13.67 -10.67 -7.22
N PRO A 56 -14.56 -11.22 -6.36
CA PRO A 56 -15.96 -10.82 -6.33
C PRO A 56 -16.11 -9.36 -5.86
N PRO A 57 -17.30 -8.74 -6.04
CA PRO A 57 -17.60 -7.44 -5.47
C PRO A 57 -17.25 -7.38 -3.98
N GLY A 58 -16.34 -6.48 -3.63
CA GLY A 58 -15.81 -6.45 -2.28
C GLY A 58 -14.87 -5.28 -2.03
N PRO A 59 -14.42 -5.12 -0.77
CA PRO A 59 -13.55 -4.03 -0.38
C PRO A 59 -12.08 -4.31 -0.69
N ALA A 60 -11.30 -3.23 -0.84
CA ALA A 60 -9.85 -3.24 -0.85
C ALA A 60 -9.31 -2.10 0.02
N VAL A 61 -8.15 -2.33 0.63
CA VAL A 61 -7.41 -1.35 1.45
C VAL A 61 -6.21 -0.86 0.64
N CYS A 62 -6.25 0.41 0.25
CA CYS A 62 -5.24 1.06 -0.58
C CYS A 62 -4.49 2.13 0.22
N ALA A 63 -3.39 2.63 -0.35
CA ALA A 63 -2.56 3.71 0.20
C ALA A 63 -2.19 3.47 1.68
N ASN A 64 -1.74 2.25 2.00
CA ASN A 64 -1.39 1.81 3.36
C ASN A 64 -2.51 2.02 4.39
N GLY A 65 -3.77 1.94 3.96
CA GLY A 65 -4.93 2.14 4.84
C GLY A 65 -5.55 3.54 4.80
N ALA A 66 -5.00 4.48 4.04
CA ALA A 66 -5.60 5.81 3.92
C ALA A 66 -6.88 5.81 3.08
N ALA A 67 -7.09 4.78 2.24
CA ALA A 67 -8.28 4.66 1.41
C ALA A 67 -8.86 3.23 1.49
N GLN A 68 -10.15 3.14 1.80
CA GLN A 68 -10.94 1.93 1.64
C GLN A 68 -11.89 2.16 0.48
N VAL A 69 -11.88 1.24 -0.46
CA VAL A 69 -12.73 1.29 -1.66
C VAL A 69 -13.45 -0.03 -1.81
N THR A 70 -14.53 -0.07 -2.57
CA THR A 70 -15.16 -1.31 -3.04
C THR A 70 -15.24 -1.33 -4.55
N PHE A 71 -15.23 -2.53 -5.12
CA PHE A 71 -15.33 -2.75 -6.55
C PHE A 71 -15.79 -4.19 -6.87
N PRO A 72 -16.62 -4.41 -7.91
CA PRO A 72 -17.43 -3.45 -8.68
C PRO A 72 -18.84 -3.20 -8.11
N PRO A 73 -19.45 -2.00 -8.28
CA PRO A 73 -18.89 -0.80 -8.93
C PRO A 73 -17.82 -0.13 -8.04
N PHE A 74 -16.99 0.72 -8.64
CA PHE A 74 -16.01 1.48 -7.87
C PHE A 74 -16.71 2.50 -6.99
N GLU A 75 -16.56 2.36 -5.67
CA GLU A 75 -17.01 3.34 -4.68
C GLU A 75 -15.96 3.52 -3.60
N VAL A 76 -15.82 4.76 -3.13
CA VAL A 76 -14.94 5.10 -2.01
C VAL A 76 -15.74 4.92 -0.72
N LEU A 77 -15.34 3.94 0.11
CA LEU A 77 -16.02 3.64 1.37
C LEU A 77 -15.57 4.58 2.48
N SER A 78 -14.26 4.80 2.59
CA SER A 78 -13.67 5.65 3.61
C SER A 78 -12.31 6.17 3.15
N VAL A 79 -11.97 7.37 3.60
CA VAL A 79 -10.70 8.03 3.29
C VAL A 79 -10.23 8.84 4.49
N VAL A 80 -8.99 8.61 4.91
CA VAL A 80 -8.30 9.45 5.88
C VAL A 80 -7.42 10.44 5.14
N ARG A 81 -7.54 11.72 5.47
CA ARG A 81 -6.78 12.80 4.84
C ARG A 81 -5.96 13.56 5.87
N PHE A 82 -4.95 14.27 5.38
CA PHE A 82 -4.17 15.23 6.14
C PHE A 82 -3.92 16.49 5.31
N ASN A 83 -3.64 17.60 5.99
CA ASN A 83 -3.17 18.82 5.34
C ASN A 83 -1.67 18.68 5.01
N PRO A 84 -1.27 18.69 3.72
CA PRO A 84 0.12 18.50 3.33
C PRO A 84 0.94 19.80 3.33
N GLU A 85 0.33 20.97 3.57
CA GLU A 85 0.92 22.29 3.33
C GLU A 85 2.29 22.47 3.98
N GLN A 86 2.40 22.18 5.28
CA GLN A 86 3.67 22.37 6.01
C GLN A 86 4.81 21.57 5.38
N VAL A 87 4.52 20.32 4.97
CA VAL A 87 5.51 19.44 4.37
C VAL A 87 5.86 19.91 2.96
N ILE A 88 4.85 20.22 2.14
CA ILE A 88 5.04 20.71 0.77
C ILE A 88 5.92 21.97 0.75
N ARG A 89 5.61 22.94 1.61
CA ARG A 89 6.39 24.18 1.72
C ARG A 89 7.82 23.88 2.14
N ARG A 90 8.01 22.98 3.11
CA ARG A 90 9.34 22.61 3.58
C ARG A 90 10.17 21.90 2.52
N VAL A 91 9.58 20.98 1.76
CA VAL A 91 10.25 20.32 0.64
C VAL A 91 10.58 21.33 -0.45
N HIS A 92 9.67 22.25 -0.77
CA HIS A 92 9.92 23.28 -1.78
C HIS A 92 11.09 24.21 -1.40
N GLU A 93 11.27 24.50 -0.11
CA GLU A 93 12.42 25.26 0.40
C GLU A 93 13.74 24.48 0.35
N LEU A 94 13.73 23.20 0.77
CA LEU A 94 14.94 22.40 0.93
C LEU A 94 15.41 21.70 -0.35
N ALA A 95 14.46 21.31 -1.20
CA ALA A 95 14.68 20.54 -2.42
C ALA A 95 13.74 21.06 -3.53
N PRO A 96 13.95 22.28 -4.05
CA PRO A 96 13.09 22.89 -5.07
C PRO A 96 13.01 22.10 -6.38
N GLN A 97 13.97 21.22 -6.64
CA GLN A 97 14.00 20.31 -7.79
C GLN A 97 13.11 19.07 -7.61
N ALA A 98 12.77 18.70 -6.37
CA ALA A 98 11.90 17.57 -6.10
C ALA A 98 10.52 17.78 -6.74
N ILE A 99 9.97 16.69 -7.25
CA ILE A 99 8.63 16.59 -7.80
C ILE A 99 7.73 16.11 -6.66
N LEU A 100 6.63 16.82 -6.45
CA LEU A 100 5.62 16.43 -5.47
C LEU A 100 4.43 15.87 -6.23
N ALA A 101 3.83 14.80 -5.71
CA ALA A 101 2.56 14.28 -6.19
C ALA A 101 1.62 14.03 -5.01
N VAL A 102 0.34 14.35 -5.17
CA VAL A 102 -0.70 14.00 -4.22
C VAL A 102 -1.74 13.12 -4.89
N GLU A 103 -2.15 12.07 -4.19
CA GLU A 103 -3.14 11.13 -4.71
C GLU A 103 -4.57 11.69 -4.53
N ASP A 104 -5.36 11.63 -5.61
CA ASP A 104 -6.80 11.77 -5.59
C ASP A 104 -7.43 10.39 -5.83
N VAL A 105 -7.94 9.79 -4.75
CA VAL A 105 -8.47 8.43 -4.74
C VAL A 105 -9.53 8.25 -5.83
N GLY A 106 -9.28 7.31 -6.74
CA GLY A 106 -10.19 6.98 -7.84
C GLY A 106 -10.02 7.81 -9.11
N THR A 107 -9.22 8.89 -9.08
CA THR A 107 -8.97 9.75 -10.26
C THR A 107 -7.52 9.62 -10.72
N GLY A 108 -6.55 9.82 -9.84
CA GLY A 108 -5.13 9.75 -10.18
C GLY A 108 -4.30 10.66 -9.30
N TYR A 109 -3.46 11.51 -9.89
CA TYR A 109 -2.48 12.32 -9.17
C TYR A 109 -2.45 13.78 -9.65
N ARG A 110 -2.24 14.68 -8.69
CA ARG A 110 -1.88 16.09 -8.95
C ARG A 110 -0.43 16.29 -8.61
N THR A 111 0.36 16.84 -9.53
CA THR A 111 1.81 16.93 -9.41
C THR A 111 2.31 18.36 -9.61
N THR A 112 3.49 18.67 -9.09
CA THR A 112 4.11 20.00 -9.32
C THR A 112 4.76 20.13 -10.69
N ARG A 113 5.13 18.99 -11.30
CA ARG A 113 5.82 18.87 -12.59
C ARG A 113 5.49 17.53 -13.23
N GLU A 114 5.93 17.35 -14.47
CA GLU A 114 5.88 16.05 -15.14
C GLU A 114 6.61 14.99 -14.30
N PHE A 115 5.91 13.89 -14.02
CA PHE A 115 6.42 12.78 -13.25
C PHE A 115 7.09 11.77 -14.20
N PRO A 116 8.14 11.04 -13.78
CA PRO A 116 8.78 10.06 -14.66
C PRO A 116 7.77 9.05 -15.25
N PRO A 117 7.87 8.72 -16.56
CA PRO A 117 6.91 7.85 -17.21
C PRO A 117 6.79 6.48 -16.55
N GLY A 118 5.55 6.03 -16.31
CA GLY A 118 5.26 4.72 -15.74
C GLY A 118 5.32 4.63 -14.21
N GLU A 119 5.74 5.70 -13.52
CA GLU A 119 5.82 5.72 -12.05
C GLU A 119 4.47 6.02 -11.37
N LEU A 120 3.54 6.71 -12.04
CA LEU A 120 2.17 6.97 -11.55
C LEU A 120 1.13 6.34 -12.49
N VAL A 121 0.04 5.84 -11.90
CA VAL A 121 -1.09 5.22 -12.61
C VAL A 121 -2.37 6.01 -12.34
N GLY A 122 -3.13 6.31 -13.38
CA GLY A 122 -4.34 7.13 -13.33
C GLY A 122 -4.19 8.45 -14.11
N GLU A 123 -5.16 9.35 -13.97
CA GLU A 123 -5.08 10.68 -14.58
C GLU A 123 -4.05 11.54 -13.84
N VAL A 124 -3.11 12.14 -14.57
CA VAL A 124 -2.08 13.01 -13.99
C VAL A 124 -2.30 14.44 -14.45
N SER A 125 -2.37 15.37 -13.51
CA SER A 125 -2.48 16.81 -13.79
C SER A 125 -1.39 17.59 -13.07
N ILE A 126 -0.89 18.65 -13.72
CA ILE A 126 0.14 19.52 -13.14
C ILE A 126 -0.54 20.74 -12.52
N GLU A 127 -0.27 20.98 -11.25
CA GLU A 127 -0.83 22.06 -10.43
C GLU A 127 0.29 22.86 -9.74
N THR A 128 -0.03 24.07 -9.26
CA THR A 128 0.95 24.88 -8.52
C THR A 128 1.12 24.37 -7.09
N ILE A 129 2.22 24.77 -6.42
CA ILE A 129 2.42 24.48 -4.99
C ILE A 129 1.25 25.00 -4.15
N ASP A 130 0.73 26.19 -4.48
CA ASP A 130 -0.40 26.77 -3.74
C ASP A 130 -1.68 25.95 -3.92
N ASP A 131 -1.92 25.43 -5.13
CA ASP A 131 -3.07 24.55 -5.40
C ASP A 131 -2.98 23.24 -4.62
N LEU A 132 -1.80 22.61 -4.60
CA LEU A 132 -1.57 21.37 -3.83
C LEU A 132 -1.77 21.60 -2.32
N CYS A 133 -1.30 22.72 -1.78
CA CYS A 133 -1.47 23.10 -0.37
C CYS A 133 -2.93 23.41 0.00
N SER A 134 -3.79 23.74 -0.98
CA SER A 134 -5.15 24.20 -0.72
C SER A 134 -6.14 23.10 -0.32
N ARG A 135 -5.76 21.82 -0.40
CA ARG A 135 -6.66 20.67 -0.21
C ARG A 135 -6.01 19.63 0.69
N GLU A 136 -6.82 18.96 1.50
CA GLU A 136 -6.37 17.76 2.21
C GLU A 136 -6.19 16.58 1.25
N VAL A 137 -5.22 15.73 1.54
CA VAL A 137 -4.81 14.63 0.65
C VAL A 137 -4.67 13.32 1.43
N THR A 138 -4.74 12.19 0.73
CA THR A 138 -4.53 10.85 1.31
C THR A 138 -3.07 10.47 1.38
N ARG A 139 -2.27 11.02 0.47
CA ARG A 139 -0.87 10.70 0.30
C ARG A 139 -0.16 11.89 -0.33
N LEU A 140 1.04 12.17 0.16
CA LEU A 140 2.01 13.03 -0.51
C LEU A 140 3.22 12.17 -0.86
N VAL A 141 3.59 12.20 -2.13
CA VAL A 141 4.79 11.58 -2.68
C VAL A 141 5.82 12.68 -2.92
N ILE A 142 7.05 12.44 -2.48
CA ILE A 142 8.22 13.25 -2.81
C ILE A 142 9.11 12.40 -3.71
N ARG A 143 9.45 12.93 -4.88
CA ARG A 143 10.28 12.25 -5.87
C ARG A 143 11.40 13.15 -6.34
N ASP A 144 12.65 12.72 -6.22
CA ASP A 144 13.79 13.42 -6.81
C ASP A 144 14.61 12.46 -7.69
N PRO A 145 14.39 12.43 -9.01
CA PRO A 145 15.12 11.50 -9.88
C PRO A 145 16.60 11.85 -10.04
N ASN A 146 17.03 13.05 -9.64
CA ASN A 146 18.39 13.53 -9.84
C ASN A 146 19.24 13.53 -8.56
N SER A 147 18.63 13.36 -7.38
CA SER A 147 19.37 13.30 -6.11
C SER A 147 19.99 11.94 -5.84
N SER A 148 21.08 11.96 -5.09
CA SER A 148 21.66 10.73 -4.52
C SER A 148 20.79 10.19 -3.38
N VAL A 149 21.01 8.93 -3.00
CA VAL A 149 20.32 8.31 -1.87
C VAL A 149 20.63 9.08 -0.58
N GLU A 150 21.89 9.49 -0.39
CA GLU A 150 22.35 10.22 0.78
C GLU A 150 21.69 11.61 0.91
N GLU A 151 21.60 12.36 -0.20
CA GLU A 151 20.91 13.65 -0.22
C GLU A 151 19.43 13.51 0.14
N PHE A 152 18.81 12.42 -0.29
CA PHE A 152 17.41 12.14 -0.04
C PHE A 152 17.15 11.65 1.40
N ASP A 153 18.09 10.89 1.98
CA ASP A 153 18.11 10.53 3.40
C ASP A 153 18.23 11.78 4.30
N GLU A 154 19.07 12.74 3.91
CA GLU A 154 19.21 14.02 4.60
C GLU A 154 17.90 14.83 4.53
N LEU A 155 17.22 14.85 3.37
CA LEU A 155 15.92 15.48 3.22
C LEU A 155 14.88 14.83 4.15
N ALA A 156 14.78 13.49 4.15
CA ALA A 156 13.86 12.77 5.04
C ALA A 156 14.10 13.12 6.52
N THR A 157 15.38 13.17 6.92
CA THR A 157 15.78 13.57 8.28
C THR A 157 15.37 15.01 8.58
N ALA A 158 15.60 15.94 7.66
CA ALA A 158 15.27 17.36 7.81
C ALA A 158 13.75 17.63 7.85
N LEU A 159 12.95 16.75 7.24
CA LEU A 159 11.48 16.76 7.34
C LEU A 159 10.96 16.18 8.66
N GLY A 160 11.85 15.69 9.53
CA GLY A 160 11.46 15.03 10.78
C GLY A 160 10.83 13.66 10.54
N MET A 161 11.01 13.07 9.36
CA MET A 161 10.49 11.75 9.00
C MET A 161 11.39 10.64 9.56
N GLN A 162 11.46 10.56 10.87
CA GLN A 162 12.12 9.44 11.55
C GLN A 162 11.20 8.21 11.44
N GLY A 163 11.51 7.28 10.52
CA GLY A 163 10.85 5.97 10.45
C GLY A 163 9.57 5.87 9.62
N VAL A 164 9.16 6.91 8.87
CA VAL A 164 7.93 6.90 8.04
C VAL A 164 8.22 6.93 6.53
N GLY A 165 9.48 7.14 6.13
CA GLY A 165 9.90 7.07 4.73
C GLY A 165 10.06 5.62 4.27
N TYR A 166 9.16 5.15 3.40
CA TYR A 166 9.36 3.91 2.66
C TYR A 166 10.19 4.21 1.42
N PHE A 167 11.45 3.75 1.41
CA PHE A 167 12.25 3.70 0.19
C PHE A 167 11.71 2.59 -0.71
N ILE A 168 11.02 2.96 -1.79
CA ILE A 168 10.63 2.00 -2.81
C ILE A 168 11.78 1.88 -3.83
N GLY A 169 12.41 0.70 -3.85
CA GLY A 169 13.11 0.20 -5.03
C GLY A 169 14.29 1.03 -5.56
N TRP A 170 15.18 1.51 -4.68
CA TRP A 170 16.43 2.19 -5.08
C TRP A 170 16.24 3.54 -5.79
N SER A 171 15.04 4.13 -5.71
CA SER A 171 14.73 5.45 -6.24
C SER A 171 14.50 6.44 -5.10
N ALA A 172 14.92 7.70 -5.26
CA ALA A 172 14.62 8.78 -4.30
C ALA A 172 13.12 9.09 -4.36
N TRP A 173 12.35 8.28 -3.61
CA TRP A 173 10.90 8.27 -3.45
C TRP A 173 10.55 8.18 -1.96
N ILE A 174 9.70 9.09 -1.47
CA ILE A 174 9.14 9.04 -0.11
C ILE A 174 7.62 9.17 -0.19
N ASP A 175 6.94 8.30 0.53
CA ASP A 175 5.51 8.43 0.80
C ASP A 175 5.24 9.01 2.18
N ILE A 176 4.27 9.91 2.23
CA ILE A 176 3.76 10.52 3.45
C ILE A 176 2.28 10.26 3.52
N ALA A 177 1.88 9.59 4.60
CA ALA A 177 0.50 9.22 4.89
C ALA A 177 0.01 9.94 6.17
N PRO A 178 -1.32 10.00 6.40
CA PRO A 178 -1.86 10.56 7.63
C PRO A 178 -1.35 9.81 8.87
N ALA A 179 -1.14 10.53 9.97
CA ALA A 179 -0.69 9.94 11.23
C ALA A 179 -1.71 8.92 11.76
N GLY A 180 -1.20 7.79 12.26
CA GLY A 180 -2.02 6.71 12.82
C GLY A 180 -2.75 5.84 11.80
N VAL A 181 -2.51 6.05 10.51
CA VAL A 181 -3.04 5.21 9.43
C VAL A 181 -2.05 4.08 9.13
N SER A 182 -2.57 2.87 9.06
CA SER A 182 -1.85 1.67 8.64
C SER A 182 -2.78 0.71 7.91
N LYS A 183 -2.20 -0.34 7.29
CA LYS A 183 -3.00 -1.42 6.71
C LYS A 183 -3.95 -2.03 7.75
N ALA A 184 -3.51 -2.14 9.00
CA ALA A 184 -4.33 -2.61 10.12
C ALA A 184 -5.55 -1.72 10.38
N SER A 185 -5.37 -0.40 10.45
CA SER A 185 -6.51 0.51 10.67
C SER A 185 -7.52 0.43 9.53
N GLY A 186 -7.03 0.34 8.28
CA GLY A 186 -7.90 0.17 7.12
C GLY A 186 -8.64 -1.17 7.10
N LEU A 187 -7.98 -2.25 7.51
CA LEU A 187 -8.60 -3.58 7.61
C LEU A 187 -9.61 -3.66 8.75
N ALA A 188 -9.38 -2.97 9.87
CA ALA A 188 -10.36 -2.87 10.95
C ALA A 188 -11.67 -2.23 10.47
N ASP A 189 -11.58 -1.19 9.65
CA ASP A 189 -12.74 -0.54 9.04
C ASP A 189 -13.48 -1.47 8.08
N VAL A 190 -12.72 -2.19 7.25
CA VAL A 190 -13.28 -3.20 6.33
C VAL A 190 -13.95 -4.35 7.09
N CYS A 191 -13.35 -4.85 8.17
CA CYS A 191 -13.93 -5.91 9.00
C CYS A 191 -15.27 -5.50 9.61
N ARG A 192 -15.37 -4.25 10.08
CA ARG A 192 -16.65 -3.69 10.58
C ARG A 192 -17.74 -3.69 9.50
N HIS A 193 -17.37 -3.42 8.25
CA HIS A 193 -18.32 -3.44 7.13
C HIS A 193 -18.74 -4.87 6.73
N LEU A 194 -17.80 -5.80 6.75
CA LEU A 194 -18.03 -7.21 6.38
C LEU A 194 -18.64 -8.05 7.52
N GLY A 195 -18.66 -7.54 8.76
CA GLY A 195 -19.08 -8.30 9.94
C GLY A 195 -18.12 -9.44 10.31
N VAL A 196 -16.83 -9.28 10.00
CA VAL A 196 -15.78 -10.25 10.31
C VAL A 196 -15.10 -9.84 11.63
N ASP A 197 -14.92 -10.80 12.54
CA ASP A 197 -14.15 -10.56 13.76
C ASP A 197 -12.65 -10.49 13.43
N GLN A 198 -11.92 -9.61 14.12
CA GLN A 198 -10.46 -9.49 14.03
C GLN A 198 -9.76 -10.85 14.26
N ALA A 199 -10.29 -11.67 15.17
CA ALA A 199 -9.76 -13.00 15.46
C ALA A 199 -9.87 -13.97 14.26
N ASP A 200 -10.78 -13.72 13.33
CA ASP A 200 -11.01 -14.53 12.12
C ASP A 200 -10.29 -13.96 10.89
N VAL A 201 -9.32 -13.07 11.10
CA VAL A 201 -8.48 -12.49 10.03
C VAL A 201 -7.14 -13.21 9.98
N LEU A 202 -6.82 -13.74 8.80
CA LEU A 202 -5.49 -14.17 8.42
C LEU A 202 -4.88 -13.08 7.54
N ALA A 203 -3.74 -12.53 7.93
CA ALA A 203 -3.02 -11.50 7.18
C ALA A 203 -1.65 -12.00 6.71
N ILE A 204 -1.35 -11.84 5.41
CA ILE A 204 -0.05 -12.22 4.82
C ILE A 204 0.59 -11.00 4.16
N GLY A 205 1.88 -10.80 4.41
CA GLY A 205 2.68 -9.72 3.81
C GLY A 205 4.19 -9.93 3.92
N ASN A 206 4.98 -8.96 3.46
CA ASN A 206 6.45 -9.03 3.48
C ASN A 206 7.16 -7.74 3.92
N GLY A 207 6.43 -6.63 3.97
CA GLY A 207 6.96 -5.29 4.15
C GLY A 207 6.88 -4.79 5.58
N ARG A 208 7.62 -3.71 5.87
CA ARG A 208 7.54 -3.05 7.20
C ARG A 208 6.16 -2.43 7.47
N ASN A 209 5.45 -2.04 6.41
CA ASN A 209 4.06 -1.56 6.46
C ASN A 209 3.03 -2.67 6.72
N ASP A 210 3.46 -3.94 6.82
CA ASP A 210 2.60 -5.07 7.17
C ASP A 210 2.67 -5.42 8.66
N ILE A 211 3.66 -4.91 9.40
CA ILE A 211 3.90 -5.24 10.81
C ILE A 211 2.66 -4.97 11.65
N GLU A 212 2.07 -3.77 11.54
CA GLU A 212 0.88 -3.41 12.29
C GLU A 212 -0.31 -4.31 11.93
N MET A 213 -0.40 -4.75 10.68
CA MET A 213 -1.45 -5.67 10.21
C MET A 213 -1.26 -7.07 10.80
N PHE A 214 -0.02 -7.54 10.96
CA PHE A 214 0.27 -8.82 11.60
C PHE A 214 -0.08 -8.82 13.07
N GLU A 215 0.35 -7.79 13.80
CA GLU A 215 0.07 -7.62 15.23
C GLU A 215 -1.43 -7.46 15.51
N TRP A 216 -2.17 -6.93 14.54
CA TRP A 216 -3.61 -6.74 14.63
C TRP A 216 -4.41 -7.98 14.20
N ALA A 217 -4.02 -8.72 13.18
CA ALA A 217 -4.80 -9.86 12.71
C ALA A 217 -4.86 -10.99 13.76
N GLY A 218 -5.92 -11.80 13.73
CA GLY A 218 -5.98 -13.04 14.53
C GLY A 218 -4.85 -14.02 14.18
N ARG A 219 -4.31 -13.91 12.96
CA ARG A 219 -3.08 -14.55 12.52
C ARG A 219 -2.30 -13.68 11.53
N GLY A 220 -1.12 -13.22 11.92
CA GLY A 220 -0.16 -12.55 11.05
C GLY A 220 0.89 -13.50 10.49
N VAL A 221 1.16 -13.42 9.18
CA VAL A 221 2.12 -14.29 8.48
C VAL A 221 3.05 -13.46 7.61
N ALA A 222 4.36 -13.61 7.83
CA ALA A 222 5.39 -12.99 7.01
C ALA A 222 5.88 -13.95 5.91
N MET A 223 6.16 -13.43 4.72
CA MET A 223 6.83 -14.18 3.65
C MET A 223 8.27 -14.56 4.04
N GLY A 224 8.77 -15.68 3.54
CA GLY A 224 10.07 -16.25 3.93
C GLY A 224 11.30 -15.44 3.51
N ASP A 225 11.17 -14.52 2.57
CA ASP A 225 12.16 -13.55 2.10
C ASP A 225 12.08 -12.19 2.82
N SER A 226 11.10 -12.00 3.72
CA SER A 226 10.96 -10.76 4.50
C SER A 226 12.19 -10.48 5.37
N VAL A 227 12.42 -9.20 5.68
CA VAL A 227 13.51 -8.79 6.60
C VAL A 227 13.25 -9.28 8.03
N SER A 228 14.31 -9.42 8.84
CA SER A 228 14.24 -10.01 10.19
C SER A 228 13.19 -9.36 11.10
N GLN A 229 13.05 -8.03 11.04
CA GLN A 229 12.08 -7.31 11.86
C GLN A 229 10.63 -7.67 11.49
N VAL A 230 10.34 -7.83 10.19
CA VAL A 230 9.00 -8.21 9.71
C VAL A 230 8.67 -9.64 10.11
N LYS A 231 9.63 -10.56 9.95
CA LYS A 231 9.49 -11.95 10.39
C LYS A 231 9.25 -12.08 11.90
N ALA A 232 9.90 -11.23 12.70
CA ALA A 232 9.77 -11.26 14.15
C ALA A 232 8.41 -10.75 14.66
N ALA A 233 7.70 -9.95 13.85
CA ALA A 233 6.37 -9.42 14.20
C ALA A 233 5.22 -10.37 13.85
N ALA A 234 5.44 -11.33 12.96
CA ALA A 234 4.42 -12.28 12.53
C ALA A 234 4.34 -13.51 13.46
N ASP A 235 3.15 -14.10 13.57
CA ASP A 235 2.93 -15.37 14.28
C ASP A 235 3.60 -16.55 13.57
N TYR A 236 3.81 -16.41 12.26
CA TYR A 236 4.41 -17.44 11.43
C TYR A 236 5.17 -16.84 10.26
N VAL A 237 6.18 -17.57 9.79
CA VAL A 237 6.94 -17.25 8.60
C VAL A 237 6.72 -18.38 7.59
N THR A 238 6.06 -18.07 6.48
CA THR A 238 5.85 -19.02 5.38
C THR A 238 7.08 -19.11 4.48
N ALA A 239 7.02 -19.91 3.41
CA ALA A 239 8.09 -19.99 2.42
C ALA A 239 8.32 -18.62 1.72
N PRO A 240 9.48 -18.41 1.09
CA PRO A 240 9.72 -17.22 0.26
C PRO A 240 8.79 -17.15 -0.95
N PHE A 241 8.75 -15.99 -1.62
CA PHE A 241 7.93 -15.80 -2.81
C PHE A 241 8.25 -16.81 -3.93
N ASP A 242 9.54 -17.05 -4.18
CA ASP A 242 10.04 -17.97 -5.23
C ASP A 242 9.63 -19.45 -5.02
N GLN A 243 9.13 -19.77 -3.84
CA GLN A 243 8.62 -21.07 -3.44
C GLN A 243 7.11 -21.07 -3.19
N PHE A 244 6.40 -20.02 -3.63
CA PHE A 244 4.95 -19.87 -3.51
C PHE A 244 4.45 -19.87 -2.05
N GLY A 245 5.16 -19.16 -1.16
CA GLY A 245 4.80 -19.09 0.26
C GLY A 245 3.36 -18.63 0.55
N LEU A 246 2.83 -17.71 -0.25
CA LEU A 246 1.42 -17.29 -0.16
C LEU A 246 0.49 -18.48 -0.38
N ALA A 247 0.66 -19.21 -1.49
CA ALA A 247 -0.20 -20.34 -1.82
C ALA A 247 -0.10 -21.45 -0.77
N GLN A 248 1.11 -21.75 -0.29
CA GLN A 248 1.32 -22.73 0.77
C GLN A 248 0.59 -22.36 2.06
N GLU A 249 0.64 -21.09 2.50
CA GLU A 249 -0.07 -20.68 3.71
C GLU A 249 -1.58 -20.78 3.51
N LEU A 250 -2.12 -20.29 2.38
CA LEU A 250 -3.56 -20.35 2.12
C LEU A 250 -4.09 -21.80 2.11
N ASP A 251 -3.32 -22.75 1.55
CA ASP A 251 -3.68 -24.17 1.49
C ASP A 251 -3.74 -24.88 2.86
N LEU A 252 -3.15 -24.29 3.91
CA LEU A 252 -3.26 -24.82 5.26
C LEU A 252 -4.62 -24.54 5.89
N TRP A 253 -5.34 -23.51 5.42
CA TRP A 253 -6.52 -22.97 6.08
C TRP A 253 -7.81 -23.04 5.25
N PHE A 254 -7.72 -23.21 3.93
CA PHE A 254 -8.87 -23.16 3.00
C PHE A 254 -8.81 -24.28 1.94
#